data_AF-A0A5C6MED2-F1
#
_entry.id   AF-A0A5C6MED2-F1
#
_cell.length_a   1.000
_cell.length_b   1.000
_cell.length_c   1.000
_cell.angle_alpha   90.00
_cell.angle_beta   90.00
_cell.angle_gamma   90.00
#
_symmetry.space_group_name_H-M   'P 1'
#
loop_
_entity.id
_entity.type
_entity.pdbx_description
1 polymer ?
#
loop_
_entity_poly.entity_id
_entity_poly.type
_entity_poly.pdbx_seq_one_letter_code
_entity_poly.pdbx_strand_id
1 'polypeptide(L)'
;MKIYSYRHFITGIFFTIIGISTIWTTNLTFTDAFDWLELGKSLFFIICSFLIAGYQFYITFSKKGLKEHDLEEKDERNQLIDKSVDAMIGKIAYNMIFVLSLLFIILWAIFKIGTLLWIGVAFSILYTTLLFISFAVIVYYEKKL
;
A
#
# COMPACT_ATOMS: atom_id res chain seq x y z
N MET A 1 -13.37 27.23 -8.14
CA MET A 1 -14.06 26.12 -7.43
C MET A 1 -13.77 26.23 -5.94
N LYS A 2 -14.73 25.96 -5.06
CA LYS A 2 -14.49 25.88 -3.61
C LYS A 2 -13.91 24.50 -3.29
N ILE A 3 -12.85 24.46 -2.48
CA ILE A 3 -12.27 23.23 -1.94
C ILE A 3 -13.04 22.90 -0.67
N TYR A 4 -13.75 21.78 -0.66
CA TYR A 4 -14.52 21.33 0.51
C TYR A 4 -13.71 20.42 1.42
N SER A 5 -12.73 19.69 0.90
CA SER A 5 -11.84 18.83 1.69
C SER A 5 -10.39 18.94 1.26
N TYR A 6 -9.52 19.45 2.14
CA TYR A 6 -8.10 19.62 1.86
C TYR A 6 -7.34 18.28 1.85
N ARG A 7 -7.78 17.30 2.65
CA ARG A 7 -7.21 15.94 2.69
C ARG A 7 -7.33 15.25 1.33
N HIS A 8 -8.54 15.23 0.77
CA HIS A 8 -8.82 14.62 -0.53
C HIS A 8 -8.14 15.36 -1.69
N PHE A 9 -7.90 16.66 -1.52
CA PHE A 9 -7.14 17.43 -2.50
C PHE A 9 -5.67 16.98 -2.56
N ILE A 10 -5.03 16.82 -1.40
CA ILE A 10 -3.63 16.36 -1.32
C ILE A 10 -3.50 14.93 -1.86
N THR A 11 -4.41 14.02 -1.50
CA THR A 11 -4.38 12.64 -2.02
C THR A 11 -4.58 12.60 -3.53
N GLY A 12 -5.48 13.44 -4.09
CA GLY A 12 -5.64 13.60 -5.54
C GLY A 12 -4.36 14.05 -6.24
N ILE A 13 -3.67 15.05 -5.69
CA ILE A 13 -2.36 15.53 -6.20
C ILE A 13 -1.33 14.40 -6.12
N PHE A 14 -1.25 13.70 -5.00
CA PHE A 14 -0.31 12.59 -4.81
C PHE A 14 -0.48 11.50 -5.88
N PHE A 15 -1.71 11.05 -6.14
CA PHE A 15 -1.98 10.05 -7.19
C PHE A 15 -1.73 10.59 -8.61
N THR A 16 -1.95 11.89 -8.83
CA THR A 16 -1.59 12.54 -10.11
C THR A 16 -0.07 12.51 -10.33
N ILE A 17 0.72 12.80 -9.30
CA ILE A 17 2.18 12.75 -9.37
C ILE A 17 2.65 11.31 -9.66
N ILE A 18 2.05 10.31 -8.99
CA ILE A 18 2.35 8.89 -9.27
C ILE A 18 2.06 8.57 -10.74
N GLY A 19 0.88 8.92 -11.25
CA GLY A 19 0.51 8.69 -12.64
C GLY A 19 1.44 9.37 -13.65
N ILE A 20 1.93 10.56 -13.35
CA ILE A 20 2.91 11.26 -14.21
C ILE A 20 4.28 10.60 -14.12
N SER A 21 4.72 10.20 -12.92
CA SER A 21 6.00 9.54 -12.73
C SER A 21 6.07 8.21 -13.48
N THR A 22 4.97 7.44 -13.49
CA THR A 22 4.91 6.18 -14.20
C THR A 22 5.00 6.39 -15.72
N ILE A 23 4.34 7.42 -16.27
CA ILE A 23 4.50 7.82 -17.69
C ILE A 23 5.96 8.17 -18.02
N TRP A 24 6.64 8.88 -17.12
CA TRP A 24 8.05 9.24 -17.33
C TRP A 24 8.98 8.04 -17.33
N THR A 25 8.68 7.03 -16.50
CA THR A 25 9.51 5.83 -16.39
C THR A 25 9.20 4.76 -17.43
N THR A 26 8.07 4.85 -18.13
CA THR A 26 7.75 3.90 -19.21
C THR A 26 8.68 4.11 -20.39
N ASN A 27 9.67 3.22 -20.54
CA ASN A 27 10.48 3.14 -21.74
C ASN A 27 9.66 2.50 -22.87
N LEU A 28 9.51 3.21 -23.98
CA LEU A 28 8.78 2.75 -25.17
C LEU A 28 9.69 2.03 -26.19
N THR A 29 10.89 1.63 -25.79
CA THR A 29 11.80 0.86 -26.64
C THR A 29 11.34 -0.59 -26.67
N PHE A 30 10.62 -0.95 -27.73
CA PHE A 30 10.18 -2.32 -28.01
C PHE A 30 11.34 -3.12 -28.58
N THR A 31 12.01 -3.88 -27.73
CA THR A 31 13.14 -4.75 -28.09
C THR A 31 12.80 -6.23 -27.93
N ASP A 32 11.87 -6.60 -27.04
CA ASP A 32 11.53 -7.98 -26.71
C ASP A 32 10.02 -8.28 -26.73
N ALA A 33 9.67 -9.55 -26.93
CA ALA A 33 8.27 -10.01 -26.97
C ALA A 33 7.51 -9.83 -25.64
N PHE A 34 8.24 -9.68 -24.51
CA PHE A 34 7.65 -9.42 -23.19
C PHE A 34 7.31 -7.94 -22.94
N ASP A 35 7.73 -7.03 -23.82
CA ASP A 35 7.51 -5.58 -23.66
C ASP A 35 6.01 -5.22 -23.68
N TRP A 36 5.18 -5.99 -24.38
CA TRP A 36 3.73 -5.78 -24.42
C TRP A 36 3.06 -6.00 -23.06
N LEU A 37 3.56 -6.94 -22.26
CA LEU A 37 3.03 -7.21 -20.92
C LEU A 37 3.43 -6.10 -19.95
N GLU A 38 4.66 -5.60 -20.04
CA GLU A 38 5.14 -4.49 -19.23
C GLU A 38 4.44 -3.17 -19.57
N LEU A 39 4.21 -2.93 -20.87
CA LEU A 39 3.43 -1.79 -21.32
C LEU A 39 1.98 -1.89 -20.84
N GLY A 40 1.36 -3.07 -20.95
CA GLY A 40 0.00 -3.31 -20.44
C GLY A 40 -0.14 -3.06 -18.95
N LYS A 41 0.82 -3.54 -18.13
CA LYS A 41 0.87 -3.26 -16.69
C LYS A 41 1.01 -1.76 -16.42
N SER A 42 1.92 -1.10 -17.12
CA SER A 42 2.19 0.32 -16.93
C SER A 42 0.98 1.18 -17.29
N LEU A 43 0.33 0.89 -18.42
CA LEU A 43 -0.93 1.54 -18.82
C LEU A 43 -2.04 1.31 -17.80
N PHE A 44 -2.20 0.09 -17.30
CA PHE A 44 -3.17 -0.21 -16.26
C PHE A 44 -2.93 0.63 -15.00
N PHE A 45 -1.68 0.69 -14.53
CA PHE A 45 -1.31 1.50 -13.36
C PHE A 45 -1.54 3.01 -13.60
N ILE A 46 -1.24 3.51 -14.79
CA ILE A 46 -1.49 4.90 -15.17
C ILE A 46 -3.00 5.19 -15.11
N ILE A 47 -3.82 4.36 -15.77
CA ILE A 47 -5.28 4.53 -15.80
C ILE A 47 -5.86 4.49 -14.39
N CYS A 48 -5.49 3.50 -13.58
CA CYS A 48 -5.94 3.40 -12.19
C CYS A 48 -5.54 4.64 -11.38
N SER A 49 -4.30 5.13 -11.53
CA SER A 49 -3.81 6.30 -10.80
C SER A 49 -4.63 7.55 -11.13
N PHE A 50 -4.94 7.77 -12.42
CA PHE A 50 -5.76 8.92 -12.83
C PHE A 50 -7.24 8.78 -12.45
N LEU A 51 -7.81 7.58 -12.48
CA LEU A 51 -9.17 7.34 -12.00
C LEU A 51 -9.29 7.64 -10.50
N ILE A 52 -8.33 7.18 -9.70
CA ILE A 52 -8.27 7.46 -8.25
C ILE A 52 -8.10 8.96 -8.03
N ALA A 53 -7.19 9.62 -8.74
CA ALA A 53 -7.01 11.07 -8.64
C ALA A 53 -8.31 11.84 -9.00
N GLY A 54 -8.99 11.44 -10.08
CA GLY A 54 -10.25 12.03 -10.51
C GLY A 54 -11.35 11.88 -9.46
N TYR A 55 -11.48 10.71 -8.84
CA TYR A 55 -12.43 10.48 -7.75
C TYR A 55 -12.13 11.36 -6.52
N GLN A 56 -10.86 11.48 -6.15
CA GLN A 56 -10.42 12.35 -5.05
C GLN A 56 -10.72 13.84 -5.33
N PHE A 57 -10.52 14.29 -6.57
CA PHE A 57 -10.90 15.65 -6.98
C PHE A 57 -12.42 15.85 -7.02
N TYR A 58 -13.19 14.84 -7.41
CA TYR A 58 -14.65 14.88 -7.34
C TYR A 58 -15.13 15.13 -5.91
N ILE A 59 -14.63 14.36 -4.93
CA ILE A 59 -14.95 14.58 -3.50
C ILE A 59 -14.51 15.98 -3.05
N THR A 60 -13.32 16.41 -3.47
CA THR A 60 -12.75 17.70 -3.08
C THR A 60 -13.61 18.89 -3.52
N PHE A 61 -14.13 18.86 -4.75
CA PHE A 61 -14.85 20.00 -5.34
C PHE A 61 -16.38 19.87 -5.26
N SER A 62 -16.92 18.70 -4.90
CA SER A 62 -18.35 18.45 -4.78
C SER A 62 -18.79 18.38 -3.32
N LYS A 63 -19.63 19.33 -2.88
CA LYS A 63 -20.27 19.28 -1.55
C LYS A 63 -21.13 18.03 -1.38
N LYS A 64 -21.78 17.58 -2.47
CA LYS A 64 -22.59 16.35 -2.48
C LYS A 64 -21.69 15.12 -2.35
N GLY A 65 -20.60 15.06 -3.11
CA GLY A 65 -19.63 13.96 -3.06
C GLY A 65 -18.98 13.82 -1.69
N LEU A 66 -18.61 14.92 -1.04
CA LEU A 66 -18.09 14.89 0.33
C LEU A 66 -19.14 14.39 1.33
N LYS A 67 -20.40 14.81 1.20
CA LYS A 67 -21.46 14.36 2.10
C LYS A 67 -21.77 12.86 1.93
N GLU A 68 -21.78 12.37 0.70
CA GLU A 68 -21.99 10.94 0.41
C GLU A 68 -20.82 10.10 0.96
N HIS A 69 -19.58 10.53 0.74
CA HIS A 69 -18.39 9.89 1.31
C HIS A 69 -18.42 9.86 2.84
N ASP A 70 -18.74 10.99 3.48
CA ASP A 70 -18.82 11.07 4.95
C ASP A 70 -19.93 10.18 5.54
N LEU A 71 -21.02 9.95 4.79
CA LEU A 71 -22.10 9.05 5.20
C LEU A 71 -21.68 7.59 5.06
N GLU A 72 -20.99 7.23 3.98
CA GLU A 72 -20.46 5.88 3.77
C GLU A 72 -19.36 5.52 4.77
N GLU A 73 -18.48 6.46 5.13
CA GLU A 73 -17.41 6.27 6.13
C GLU A 73 -17.98 6.11 7.56
N LYS A 74 -19.16 6.67 7.81
CA LYS A 74 -19.85 6.57 9.12
C LYS A 74 -20.77 5.37 9.24
N ASP A 75 -20.97 4.61 8.17
CA ASP A 75 -21.75 3.38 8.21
C ASP A 75 -21.01 2.35 9.07
N GLU A 76 -21.64 1.92 10.17
CA GLU A 76 -21.08 0.97 11.12
C GLU A 76 -20.66 -0.34 10.45
N ARG A 77 -21.40 -0.78 9.41
CA ARG A 77 -21.06 -1.98 8.65
C ARG A 77 -19.76 -1.78 7.89
N ASN A 78 -19.60 -0.64 7.22
CA ASN A 78 -18.38 -0.34 6.47
C ASN A 78 -17.19 -0.21 7.42
N GLN A 79 -17.35 0.45 8.57
CA GLN A 79 -16.30 0.53 9.59
C GLN A 79 -15.87 -0.84 10.12
N LEU A 80 -16.81 -1.77 10.30
CA LEU A 80 -16.49 -3.12 10.73
C LEU A 80 -15.75 -3.90 9.63
N ILE A 81 -16.15 -3.74 8.37
CA ILE A 81 -15.46 -4.31 7.21
C ILE A 81 -14.04 -3.76 7.14
N ASP A 82 -13.86 -2.44 7.21
CA ASP A 82 -12.55 -1.79 7.13
C ASP A 82 -11.61 -2.28 8.23
N LYS A 83 -12.07 -2.33 9.49
CA LYS A 83 -11.26 -2.89 10.59
C LYS A 83 -10.90 -4.35 10.38
N SER A 84 -11.81 -5.15 9.81
CA SER A 84 -11.56 -6.56 9.52
C SER A 84 -10.55 -6.72 8.39
N VAL A 85 -10.66 -5.87 7.36
CA VAL A 85 -9.72 -5.82 6.23
C VAL A 85 -8.35 -5.38 6.71
N ASP A 86 -8.24 -4.31 7.50
CA ASP A 86 -6.98 -3.83 8.06
C ASP A 86 -6.29 -4.91 8.92
N ALA A 87 -7.05 -5.61 9.77
CA ALA A 87 -6.53 -6.73 10.54
C ALA A 87 -6.02 -7.86 9.63
N MET A 88 -6.72 -8.17 8.54
CA MET A 88 -6.30 -9.18 7.58
C MET A 88 -5.06 -8.76 6.78
N ILE A 89 -4.99 -7.51 6.32
CA ILE A 89 -3.82 -6.93 5.66
C ILE A 89 -2.62 -6.98 6.60
N GLY A 90 -2.79 -6.59 7.86
CA GLY A 90 -1.74 -6.67 8.88
C GLY A 90 -1.21 -8.09 9.04
N LYS A 91 -2.10 -9.09 9.11
CA LYS A 91 -1.72 -10.51 9.19
C LYS A 91 -0.96 -10.98 7.94
N ILE A 92 -1.41 -10.59 6.75
CA ILE A 92 -0.74 -10.93 5.48
C ILE A 92 0.64 -10.28 5.43
N ALA A 93 0.75 -8.99 5.73
CA ALA A 93 2.01 -8.25 5.72
C ALA A 93 3.02 -8.85 6.70
N TYR A 94 2.57 -9.18 7.91
CA TYR A 94 3.39 -9.84 8.92
C TYR A 94 3.94 -11.20 8.43
N ASN A 95 3.10 -12.03 7.82
CA ASN A 95 3.53 -13.30 7.23
C ASN A 95 4.49 -13.08 6.05
N MET A 96 4.27 -12.06 5.24
CA MET A 96 5.14 -11.74 4.10
C MET A 96 6.54 -11.33 4.57
N ILE A 97 6.66 -10.52 5.63
CA ILE A 97 7.96 -10.14 6.22
C ILE A 97 8.70 -11.38 6.70
N PHE A 98 8.00 -12.32 7.35
CA PHE A 98 8.60 -13.59 7.77
C PHE A 98 9.13 -14.40 6.58
N VAL A 99 8.31 -14.58 5.55
CA VAL A 99 8.70 -15.32 4.33
C VAL A 99 9.89 -14.65 3.64
N LEU A 100 9.91 -13.32 3.54
CA LEU A 100 11.03 -12.58 2.96
C LEU A 100 12.31 -12.78 3.77
N SER A 101 12.23 -12.74 5.11
CA SER A 101 13.40 -13.00 5.95
C SER A 101 14.01 -14.37 5.68
N LEU A 102 13.21 -15.43 5.62
CA LEU A 102 13.65 -16.79 5.29
C LEU A 102 14.21 -16.88 3.88
N LEU A 103 13.52 -16.28 2.90
CA LEU A 103 13.95 -16.30 1.51
C LEU A 103 15.36 -15.72 1.34
N PHE A 104 15.64 -14.55 1.91
CA PHE A 104 16.95 -13.92 1.79
C PHE A 104 18.06 -14.67 2.52
N ILE A 105 17.75 -15.30 3.66
CA ILE A 105 18.70 -16.16 4.38
C ILE A 105 19.03 -17.41 3.54
N ILE A 106 18.03 -18.04 2.92
CA ILE A 106 18.23 -19.20 2.02
C ILE A 106 19.04 -18.79 0.79
N LEU A 107 18.71 -17.66 0.17
CA LEU A 107 19.46 -17.13 -0.97
C LEU A 107 20.92 -16.85 -0.60
N TRP A 108 21.16 -16.27 0.58
CA TRP A 108 22.52 -16.13 1.09
C TRP A 108 23.20 -17.49 1.28
N ALA A 109 22.51 -18.51 1.80
CA ALA A 109 23.09 -19.82 2.02
C ALA A 109 23.58 -20.46 0.70
N ILE A 110 22.90 -20.20 -0.42
CA ILE A 110 23.23 -20.68 -1.76
C ILE A 110 24.34 -19.84 -2.41
N PHE A 111 24.14 -18.52 -2.50
CA PHE A 111 25.01 -17.64 -3.29
C PHE A 111 26.20 -17.07 -2.50
N LYS A 112 26.18 -17.15 -1.16
CA LYS A 112 27.21 -16.63 -0.25
C LYS A 112 27.52 -15.12 -0.39
N ILE A 113 26.59 -14.35 -0.96
CA ILE A 113 26.72 -12.89 -1.12
C ILE A 113 26.31 -12.19 0.17
N GLY A 114 27.24 -11.49 0.82
CA GLY A 114 27.02 -10.85 2.13
C GLY A 114 25.84 -9.87 2.19
N THR A 115 25.52 -9.16 1.09
CA THR A 115 24.37 -8.25 1.05
C THR A 115 23.03 -8.96 1.26
N LEU A 116 22.88 -10.18 0.76
CA LEU A 116 21.66 -10.97 0.94
C LEU A 116 21.44 -11.35 2.41
N LEU A 117 22.53 -11.65 3.13
CA LEU A 117 22.47 -11.91 4.58
C LEU A 117 21.95 -10.68 5.32
N TRP A 118 22.53 -9.51 5.05
CA TRP A 118 22.13 -8.28 5.71
C TRP A 118 20.68 -7.91 5.45
N ILE A 119 20.17 -8.13 4.23
CA ILE A 119 18.75 -7.92 3.90
C ILE A 119 17.86 -8.90 4.70
N GLY A 120 18.22 -10.19 4.73
CA GLY A 120 17.46 -11.19 5.50
C GLY A 120 17.45 -10.91 7.00
N VAL A 121 18.58 -10.47 7.56
CA VAL A 121 18.70 -10.05 8.96
C VAL A 121 17.84 -8.82 9.24
N ALA A 122 17.83 -7.83 8.34
CA ALA A 122 16.98 -6.64 8.50
C ALA A 122 15.49 -7.01 8.57
N PHE A 123 15.01 -7.87 7.68
CA PHE A 123 13.62 -8.38 7.76
C PHE A 123 13.36 -9.19 9.03
N SER A 124 14.34 -9.96 9.52
CA SER A 124 14.22 -10.73 10.77
C SER A 124 14.09 -9.82 11.99
N ILE A 125 14.86 -8.73 12.05
CA ILE A 125 14.78 -7.73 13.12
C ILE A 125 13.40 -7.05 13.08
N LEU A 126 12.92 -6.65 11.90
CA LEU A 126 11.58 -6.07 11.74
C LEU A 126 10.49 -7.02 12.21
N TYR A 127 10.53 -8.29 11.79
CA TYR A 127 9.60 -9.32 12.23
C TYR A 127 9.58 -9.50 13.75
N THR A 128 10.77 -9.57 14.36
CA THR A 128 10.93 -9.73 15.81
C THR A 128 10.38 -8.51 16.56
N THR A 129 10.62 -7.31 16.04
CA THR A 129 10.10 -6.06 16.62
C THR A 129 8.57 -6.05 16.58
N LEU A 130 7.97 -6.47 15.46
CA LEU A 130 6.52 -6.59 15.33
C LEU A 130 5.94 -7.62 16.31
N LEU A 131 6.61 -8.75 16.54
CA LEU A 131 6.22 -9.73 17.57
C LEU A 131 6.15 -9.11 18.97
N PHE A 132 7.18 -8.36 19.36
CA PHE A 132 7.21 -7.69 20.66
C PHE A 132 6.10 -6.65 20.79
N ILE A 133 5.84 -5.87 19.74
CA ILE A 133 4.74 -4.91 19.71
C ILE A 133 3.40 -5.64 19.86
N SER A 134 3.16 -6.71 19.09
CA SER A 134 1.93 -7.50 19.20
C SER A 134 1.73 -8.04 20.61
N PHE A 135 2.78 -8.58 21.24
CA PHE A 135 2.71 -9.06 22.62
C PHE A 135 2.41 -7.92 23.61
N ALA A 136 3.08 -6.78 23.49
CA ALA A 136 2.84 -5.61 24.34
C ALA A 136 1.39 -5.08 24.21
N VAL A 137 0.86 -5.07 22.98
CA VAL A 137 -0.52 -4.67 22.70
C VAL A 137 -1.52 -5.64 23.33
N ILE A 138 -1.30 -6.95 23.21
CA ILE A 138 -2.15 -7.97 23.86
C ILE A 138 -2.19 -7.73 25.38
N VAL A 139 -1.02 -7.62 26.02
CA VAL A 139 -0.91 -7.40 27.46
C VAL A 139 -1.59 -6.08 27.88
N TYR A 140 -1.46 -5.02 27.09
CA TYR A 140 -2.09 -3.74 27.39
C TYR A 140 -3.63 -3.83 27.36
N TYR A 141 -4.19 -4.50 26.35
CA TYR A 141 -5.64 -4.63 26.24
C TYR A 141 -6.22 -5.63 27.24
N GLU A 142 -5.52 -6.74 27.53
CA GLU A 142 -5.95 -7.69 28.57
C GLU A 142 -5.97 -7.06 29.97
N LYS A 143 -5.08 -6.11 30.26
CA LYS A 143 -5.10 -5.37 31.55
C LYS A 143 -6.22 -4.35 31.66
N LYS A 144 -6.86 -4.00 30.54
CA LYS A 144 -7.87 -2.94 30.46
C LYS A 144 -9.30 -3.50 30.38
N LEU A 145 -9.43 -4.77 30.04
CA LEU A 145 -10.66 -5.58 30.13
C LEU A 145 -10.87 -6.06 31.58
#